data_AF-L8IKW0-F1
#
_entry.id   AF-L8IKW0-F1
#
_cell.length_a   1.000
_cell.length_b   1.000
_cell.length_c   1.000
_cell.angle_alpha   90.00
_cell.angle_beta   90.00
_cell.angle_gamma   90.00
#
_symmetry.space_group_name_H-M   'P 1'
#
loop_
_entity.id
_entity.type
_entity.pdbx_description
1 polymer ?
#
loop_
_entity_poly.entity_id
_entity_poly.type
_entity_poly.pdbx_seq_one_letter_code
_entity_poly.pdbx_strand_id
1 'polypeptide(L)'
;RPTTFLETIGKADMWLIRTYWDFEFPRPVLPNFEFVRGLHCKPAKPLPKEMEEFVQSSGENGIVVFTLGSIISNITEEKVNVIASALAQIPQK
;
A
#
# COMPACT_ATOMS: atom_id res chain seq x y z
N ARG A 1 6.59 -17.53 -31.60
CA ARG A 1 7.58 -16.45 -31.84
C ARG A 1 7.75 -15.70 -30.52
N PRO A 2 8.98 -15.37 -30.09
CA PRO A 2 9.18 -14.44 -28.99
C PRO A 2 8.46 -13.12 -29.30
N THR A 3 7.77 -12.54 -28.34
CA THR A 3 7.08 -11.24 -28.47
C THR A 3 7.72 -10.24 -27.52
N THR A 4 7.70 -8.97 -27.90
CA THR A 4 8.12 -7.89 -27.01
C THR A 4 7.07 -7.66 -25.93
N PHE A 5 7.46 -7.03 -24.81
CA PHE A 5 6.52 -6.67 -23.76
C PHE A 5 5.35 -5.82 -24.31
N LEU A 6 5.64 -4.84 -25.17
CA LEU A 6 4.65 -3.95 -25.78
C LEU A 6 3.67 -4.71 -26.70
N GLU A 7 4.15 -5.67 -27.47
CA GLU A 7 3.28 -6.51 -28.30
C GLU A 7 2.40 -7.45 -27.47
N THR A 8 2.93 -7.96 -26.35
CA THR A 8 2.16 -8.82 -25.44
C THR A 8 1.04 -8.04 -24.77
N ILE A 9 1.32 -6.84 -24.25
CA ILE A 9 0.28 -5.97 -23.68
C ILE A 9 -0.73 -5.55 -24.74
N GLY A 10 -0.31 -5.18 -25.95
CA GLY A 10 -1.21 -4.69 -27.01
C GLY A 10 -2.21 -5.73 -27.52
N LYS A 11 -2.01 -7.01 -27.23
CA LYS A 11 -2.90 -8.12 -27.62
C LYS A 11 -3.86 -8.56 -26.52
N ALA A 12 -3.85 -7.90 -25.36
CA ALA A 12 -4.76 -8.26 -24.29
C ALA A 12 -6.22 -7.94 -24.69
N ASP A 13 -7.07 -8.95 -24.70
CA ASP A 13 -8.50 -8.79 -24.97
C ASP A 13 -9.22 -8.06 -23.84
N MET A 14 -8.72 -8.17 -22.60
CA MET A 14 -9.31 -7.54 -21.41
C MET A 14 -8.23 -7.08 -20.43
N TRP A 15 -8.50 -5.98 -19.74
CA TRP A 15 -7.63 -5.35 -18.75
C TRP A 15 -8.32 -5.28 -17.40
N LEU A 16 -7.80 -6.00 -16.41
CA LEU A 16 -8.28 -5.90 -15.03
C LEU A 16 -7.41 -4.91 -14.25
N ILE A 17 -7.99 -3.77 -13.90
CA ILE A 17 -7.26 -2.67 -13.24
C ILE A 17 -7.53 -2.71 -11.74
N ARG A 18 -6.44 -2.85 -10.97
CA ARG A 18 -6.44 -2.91 -9.48
C ARG A 18 -6.59 -1.51 -8.85
N THR A 19 -7.53 -0.72 -9.35
CA THR A 19 -7.88 0.60 -8.80
C THR A 19 -9.34 0.89 -9.13
N TYR A 20 -9.78 2.13 -8.92
CA TYR A 20 -11.04 2.64 -9.41
C TYR A 20 -10.84 3.98 -10.11
N TRP A 21 -11.76 4.34 -10.99
CA TRP A 21 -11.60 5.48 -11.92
C TRP A 21 -11.51 6.84 -11.21
N ASP A 22 -12.01 6.95 -9.98
CA ASP A 22 -12.01 8.15 -9.14
C ASP A 22 -10.73 8.33 -8.31
N PHE A 23 -9.89 7.31 -8.20
CA PHE A 23 -8.58 7.39 -7.53
C PHE A 23 -7.44 7.78 -8.47
N GLU A 24 -7.67 7.76 -9.79
CA GLU A 24 -6.67 8.09 -10.80
C GLU A 24 -7.02 9.37 -11.55
N PHE A 25 -6.00 9.95 -12.18
CA PHE A 25 -6.21 11.08 -13.08
C PHE A 25 -7.17 10.70 -14.22
N PRO A 26 -8.18 11.53 -14.53
CA PRO A 26 -9.18 11.21 -15.54
C PRO A 26 -8.53 11.10 -16.91
N ARG A 27 -8.75 9.95 -17.57
CA ARG A 27 -8.26 9.68 -18.92
C ARG A 27 -9.27 8.80 -19.67
N PRO A 28 -9.29 8.83 -21.01
CA PRO A 28 -10.08 7.89 -21.79
C PRO A 28 -9.69 6.44 -21.46
N VAL A 29 -10.69 5.60 -21.25
CA VAL A 29 -10.56 4.17 -20.95
C VAL A 29 -11.25 3.40 -22.07
N LEU A 30 -10.59 2.37 -22.60
CA LEU A 30 -11.18 1.53 -23.64
C LEU A 30 -12.27 0.62 -23.06
N PRO A 31 -13.26 0.19 -23.86
CA PRO A 31 -14.36 -0.66 -23.37
C PRO A 31 -13.92 -1.98 -22.73
N ASN A 32 -12.71 -2.46 -23.02
CA ASN A 32 -12.18 -3.71 -22.49
C ASN A 32 -11.40 -3.56 -21.18
N PHE A 33 -11.48 -2.41 -20.51
CA PHE A 33 -10.89 -2.17 -19.20
C PHE A 33 -11.95 -2.27 -18.12
N GLU A 34 -11.67 -3.11 -17.13
CA GLU A 34 -12.53 -3.37 -15.99
C GLU A 34 -11.81 -3.02 -14.69
N PHE A 35 -12.43 -2.15 -13.90
CA PHE A 35 -11.89 -1.73 -12.61
C PHE A 35 -12.31 -2.71 -11.51
N VAL A 36 -11.37 -3.56 -11.09
CA VAL A 36 -11.62 -4.64 -10.13
C VAL A 36 -11.22 -4.27 -8.69
N ARG A 37 -10.84 -3.01 -8.45
CA ARG A 37 -10.49 -2.48 -7.12
C ARG A 37 -9.38 -3.30 -6.45
N GLY A 38 -9.40 -3.40 -5.11
CA GLY A 38 -8.38 -4.09 -4.32
C GLY A 38 -8.50 -5.61 -4.38
N LEU A 39 -7.76 -6.24 -5.28
CA LEU A 39 -7.71 -7.71 -5.42
C LEU A 39 -7.16 -8.47 -4.20
N HIS A 40 -6.40 -7.77 -3.34
CA HIS A 40 -5.79 -8.36 -2.13
C HIS A 40 -6.52 -7.96 -0.85
N CYS A 41 -7.58 -7.15 -0.95
CA CYS A 41 -8.33 -6.70 0.21
C CYS A 41 -9.20 -7.84 0.72
N LYS A 42 -8.93 -8.27 1.96
CA LYS A 42 -9.78 -9.19 2.72
C LYS A 42 -10.25 -8.47 3.98
N PRO A 43 -11.37 -8.88 4.59
CA PRO A 43 -11.74 -8.37 5.90
C PRO A 43 -10.55 -8.50 6.87
N ALA A 44 -10.30 -7.44 7.63
CA ALA A 44 -9.21 -7.44 8.61
C ALA A 44 -9.47 -8.56 9.63
N LYS A 45 -8.41 -9.31 9.96
CA LYS A 45 -8.44 -10.23 11.09
C LYS A 45 -8.21 -9.44 12.39
N PRO A 46 -8.70 -9.91 13.54
CA PRO A 46 -8.33 -9.35 14.82
C PRO A 46 -6.80 -9.33 14.99
N LEU A 47 -6.29 -8.34 15.71
CA LEU A 47 -4.87 -8.30 16.05
C LEU A 47 -4.53 -9.45 17.00
N PRO A 48 -3.28 -9.97 16.96
CA PRO A 48 -2.76 -10.80 18.03
C PRO A 48 -2.94 -10.11 19.39
N LYS A 49 -3.25 -10.89 20.43
CA LYS A 49 -3.61 -10.36 21.76
C LYS A 49 -2.64 -9.29 22.28
N GLU A 50 -1.33 -9.56 22.20
CA GLU A 50 -0.29 -8.63 22.67
C GLU A 50 -0.30 -7.31 21.88
N MET A 51 -0.55 -7.38 20.58
CA MET A 51 -0.61 -6.20 19.72
C MET A 51 -1.89 -5.41 19.96
N GLU A 52 -3.03 -6.08 20.12
CA GLU A 52 -4.29 -5.45 20.50
C GLU A 52 -4.14 -4.72 21.84
N GLU A 53 -3.55 -5.36 22.85
CA GLU A 53 -3.28 -4.74 24.16
C GLU A 53 -2.37 -3.51 24.03
N PHE A 54 -1.31 -3.57 23.22
CA PHE A 54 -0.46 -2.42 22.92
C PHE A 54 -1.27 -1.27 22.29
N VAL A 55 -2.04 -1.55 21.22
CA VAL A 55 -2.84 -0.53 20.53
C VAL A 55 -3.90 0.09 21.44
N GLN A 56 -4.68 -0.73 22.16
CA GLN A 56 -5.74 -0.23 23.04
C GLN A 56 -5.19 0.56 24.23
N SER A 57 -3.95 0.27 24.65
CA SER A 57 -3.30 1.00 25.74
C SER A 57 -2.74 2.38 25.34
N SER A 58 -2.89 2.80 24.07
CA SER A 58 -2.41 4.10 23.56
C SER A 58 -3.28 5.30 23.94
N GLY A 59 -4.52 5.07 24.37
CA GLY A 59 -5.44 6.12 24.80
C GLY A 59 -5.74 7.13 23.69
N GLU A 60 -5.77 8.42 24.03
CA GLU A 60 -6.13 9.50 23.11
C GLU A 60 -5.03 9.83 22.08
N ASN A 61 -3.77 9.51 22.40
CA ASN A 61 -2.63 9.81 21.54
C ASN A 61 -2.50 8.83 20.35
N GLY A 62 -3.02 7.61 20.48
CA GLY A 62 -2.98 6.62 19.42
C GLY A 62 -1.57 6.06 19.14
N ILE A 63 -1.43 5.44 17.96
CA ILE A 63 -0.21 4.78 17.50
C ILE A 63 0.21 5.29 16.11
N VAL A 64 1.50 5.10 15.78
CA VAL A 64 2.00 5.28 14.42
C VAL A 64 2.31 3.92 13.79
N VAL A 65 1.67 3.62 12.66
CA VAL A 65 2.02 2.46 11.82
C VAL A 65 2.92 2.93 10.68
N PHE A 66 4.19 2.53 10.72
CA PHE A 66 5.19 2.88 9.72
C PHE A 66 5.71 1.65 8.96
N THR A 67 5.77 1.74 7.63
CA THR A 67 6.34 0.70 6.76
C THR A 67 6.88 1.31 5.47
N LEU A 68 7.99 0.76 4.95
CA LEU A 68 8.57 1.12 3.65
C LEU A 68 8.18 0.16 2.53
N GLY A 69 7.28 -0.80 2.82
CA GLY A 69 6.94 -1.88 1.90
C GLY A 69 8.09 -2.88 1.72
N SER A 70 7.93 -3.80 0.78
CA SER A 70 8.87 -4.91 0.56
C SER A 70 10.04 -4.57 -0.37
N ILE A 71 9.97 -3.46 -1.11
CA ILE A 71 10.98 -3.10 -2.13
C ILE A 71 12.25 -2.55 -1.48
N ILE A 72 12.11 -1.90 -0.33
CA ILE A 72 13.25 -1.32 0.38
C ILE A 72 13.85 -2.39 1.29
N SER A 73 15.03 -2.89 0.92
CA SER A 73 15.76 -3.92 1.67
C SER A 73 16.83 -3.37 2.60
N ASN A 74 17.28 -2.13 2.38
CA ASN A 74 18.30 -1.48 3.20
C ASN A 74 18.04 0.03 3.32
N ILE A 75 18.35 0.57 4.49
CA ILE A 75 18.26 1.99 4.82
C ILE A 75 19.48 2.36 5.68
N THR A 76 20.07 3.52 5.43
CA THR A 76 21.22 3.98 6.23
C THR A 76 20.77 4.36 7.63
N GLU A 77 21.64 4.15 8.62
CA GLU A 77 21.37 4.49 10.03
C GLU A 77 21.00 5.97 10.20
N GLU A 78 21.67 6.87 9.47
CA GLU A 78 21.34 8.29 9.42
C GLU A 78 19.86 8.54 9.06
N LYS A 79 19.35 7.88 8.01
CA LYS A 79 17.95 8.03 7.58
C LYS A 79 16.97 7.42 8.60
N VAL A 80 17.33 6.29 9.21
CA VAL A 80 16.53 5.68 10.29
C VAL A 80 16.42 6.64 11.46
N ASN A 81 17.54 7.25 11.87
CA ASN A 81 17.57 8.20 12.99
C ASN A 81 16.75 9.44 12.70
N VAL A 82 16.78 9.95 11.47
CA VAL A 82 15.93 11.08 11.06
C VAL A 82 14.46 10.72 11.15
N ILE A 83 14.05 9.55 10.64
CA ILE A 83 12.65 9.10 10.70
C ILE A 83 12.22 8.90 12.16
N ALA A 84 13.01 8.18 12.96
CA ALA A 84 12.72 7.94 14.37
C ALA A 84 12.60 9.25 15.16
N SER A 85 13.52 10.20 14.94
CA SER A 85 13.51 11.50 15.61
C SER A 85 12.28 12.34 15.22
N ALA A 86 11.84 12.27 13.96
CA ALA A 86 10.63 12.96 13.52
C ALA A 86 9.37 12.33 14.13
N LEU A 87 9.27 11.00 14.13
CA LEU A 87 8.13 10.29 14.70
C LEU A 87 8.03 10.48 16.22
N ALA A 88 9.17 10.57 16.92
CA ALA A 88 9.22 10.81 18.36
C ALA A 88 8.68 12.20 18.78
N GLN A 89 8.53 13.14 17.85
CA GLN A 89 7.95 14.46 18.15
C GLN A 89 6.41 14.45 18.20
N ILE A 90 5.79 13.38 17.71
CA ILE A 90 4.33 13.25 17.68
C ILE A 90 3.88 12.58 18.98
N PRO A 91 2.85 13.10 19.68
CA PRO A 91 2.24 12.41 20.81
C PRO A 91 1.69 11.06 20.34
N GLN A 92 2.31 9.97 20.78
CA GLN A 92 1.95 8.60 20.42
C GLN A 92 2.49 7.63 21.48
N LYS A 93 1.94 6.42 21.53
CA LYS A 93 2.49 5.31 22.32
C LYS A 93 3.44 4.44 21.50
#